data_AF-T0PQ96-F1
#
_entry.id   AF-T0PQ96-F1
#
_cell.length_a   1.000
_cell.length_b   1.000
_cell.length_c   1.000
_cell.angle_alpha   90.00
_cell.angle_beta   90.00
_cell.angle_gamma   90.00
#
_symmetry.space_group_name_H-M   'P 1'
#
loop_
_entity.id
_entity.type
_entity.pdbx_description
1 polymer ?
#
loop_
_entity_poly.entity_id
_entity_poly.type
_entity_poly.pdbx_seq_one_letter_code
_entity_poly.pdbx_strand_id
1 'polypeptide(L)'
;MVWCICMWTMWSRELYNMSLASINATGIASLTSLQFFDVAFSPEMVDTFVLPPSLQDVSFERTNLVQPFALPARVTAFTWYLNTRATALHDVDWTSVQNLELNNVTTFRNVSLSSRLELFVCPECNMTTCIMDNATFNAVNAVPPKPRSGRAQVDISISTSATDCTAQNGVLRKLWNTDNTTCVVAAATLPPSTTLAPQATKSQWELIFGVTAAVLAASLLLALFIYRRLQRQTLDTSVGSDTALTDELHQLELYKINPLALSTTSKKPLAAGAFGEVWRGTYNEGPVAIKRNKNKDPVSVQHFIAEISLMAKMESPYIVKLVGASWTRPIDIEAVVEYMDLGDLRTYLATHTATQFPWSDKALCVQSIVFGLVYLHTFDPPIIHRDLKSKNILLDAHRRGVADVHEILLLHHIMAGRCVHAELDEHSTYDI
;
A
#
# COMPACT_ATOMS: atom_id res chain seq x y z
N MET A 1 -11.17 0.78 1.59
CA MET A 1 -9.85 0.25 1.98
C MET A 1 -9.30 -0.78 0.97
N VAL A 2 -10.06 -1.81 0.59
CA VAL A 2 -9.61 -2.85 -0.39
C VAL A 2 -9.28 -2.27 -1.77
N TRP A 3 -10.04 -1.26 -2.22
CA TRP A 3 -9.80 -0.52 -3.48
C TRP A 3 -8.40 0.13 -3.55
N CYS A 4 -7.98 0.85 -2.51
CA CYS A 4 -6.69 1.55 -2.50
C CYS A 4 -5.48 0.60 -2.46
N ILE A 5 -5.61 -0.54 -1.76
CA ILE A 5 -4.53 -1.53 -1.62
C ILE A 5 -4.30 -2.30 -2.93
N CYS A 6 -5.39 -2.63 -3.66
CA CYS A 6 -5.29 -3.30 -4.96
C CYS A 6 -4.70 -2.38 -6.04
N MET A 7 -5.05 -1.09 -6.05
CA MET A 7 -4.45 -0.14 -7.01
C MET A 7 -2.94 0.00 -6.81
N TRP A 8 -2.47 0.09 -5.56
CA TRP A 8 -1.07 0.36 -5.27
C TRP A 8 -0.12 -0.82 -5.58
N THR A 9 -0.51 -2.05 -5.24
CA THR A 9 0.32 -3.25 -5.51
C THR A 9 0.39 -3.62 -6.99
N MET A 10 -0.63 -3.27 -7.77
CA MET A 10 -0.79 -3.78 -9.14
C MET A 10 -0.46 -2.74 -10.21
N TRP A 11 -0.68 -1.46 -9.93
CA TRP A 11 -0.62 -0.38 -10.91
C TRP A 11 0.47 0.64 -10.63
N SER A 12 1.41 0.34 -9.71
CA SER A 12 2.46 1.28 -9.29
C SER A 12 3.11 2.00 -10.47
N ARG A 13 3.54 1.27 -11.53
CA ARG A 13 4.14 1.80 -12.77
C ARG A 13 3.24 2.69 -13.64
N GLU A 14 1.94 2.49 -13.67
CA GLU A 14 1.02 3.31 -14.47
C GLU A 14 0.42 4.47 -13.68
N LEU A 15 0.38 4.37 -12.36
CA LEU A 15 0.17 5.52 -11.48
C LEU A 15 1.29 6.57 -11.67
N TYR A 16 2.52 6.15 -12.06
CA TYR A 16 3.60 7.07 -12.45
C TYR A 16 3.34 7.83 -13.76
N ASN A 17 2.51 7.31 -14.68
CA ASN A 17 2.23 7.90 -16.00
C ASN A 17 0.79 8.42 -16.14
N MET A 18 0.08 8.54 -15.02
CA MET A 18 -1.25 9.09 -14.99
C MET A 18 -1.16 10.60 -15.28
N SER A 19 -1.13 10.97 -16.56
CA SER A 19 -1.35 12.37 -16.92
C SER A 19 -2.79 12.72 -16.53
N LEU A 20 -2.98 13.89 -15.94
CA LEU A 20 -4.28 14.36 -15.45
C LEU A 20 -5.38 14.46 -16.51
N ALA A 21 -5.01 14.40 -17.80
CA ALA A 21 -5.95 14.19 -18.88
C ALA A 21 -6.79 12.90 -18.69
N SER A 22 -6.24 11.86 -18.07
CA SER A 22 -6.92 10.59 -17.83
C SER A 22 -7.85 10.58 -16.60
N ILE A 23 -7.63 11.45 -15.60
CA ILE A 23 -8.60 11.70 -14.51
C ILE A 23 -9.78 12.53 -15.04
N ASN A 24 -9.53 13.50 -15.91
CA ASN A 24 -10.60 14.31 -16.52
C ASN A 24 -11.41 13.53 -17.58
N ALA A 25 -10.79 12.60 -18.32
CA ALA A 25 -11.45 11.83 -19.39
C ALA A 25 -12.32 10.66 -18.90
N THR A 26 -12.24 10.30 -17.62
CA THR A 26 -12.95 9.14 -17.02
C THR A 26 -14.33 9.48 -16.45
N GLY A 27 -14.83 10.72 -16.64
CA GLY A 27 -16.11 11.14 -16.07
C GLY A 27 -16.05 11.41 -14.55
N ILE A 28 -14.85 11.54 -13.97
CA ILE A 28 -14.60 11.80 -12.54
C ILE A 28 -14.81 13.29 -12.19
N ALA A 29 -15.70 13.99 -12.90
CA ALA A 29 -16.04 15.39 -12.62
C ALA A 29 -16.77 15.59 -11.28
N SER A 30 -17.12 14.50 -10.59
CA SER A 30 -17.87 14.47 -9.32
C SER A 30 -17.05 14.01 -8.12
N LEU A 31 -15.72 13.86 -8.24
CA LEU A 31 -14.90 13.46 -7.10
C LEU A 31 -14.86 14.58 -6.06
N THR A 32 -15.34 14.28 -4.85
CA THR A 32 -15.41 15.22 -3.73
C THR A 32 -14.33 14.98 -2.68
N SER A 33 -13.81 13.76 -2.56
CA SER A 33 -12.75 13.41 -1.60
C SER A 33 -11.63 12.61 -2.29
N LEU A 34 -10.38 12.92 -1.96
CA LEU A 34 -9.19 12.25 -2.48
C LEU A 34 -8.16 12.06 -1.37
N GLN A 35 -7.77 10.81 -1.10
CA GLN A 35 -6.80 10.47 -0.06
C GLN A 35 -5.61 9.69 -0.63
N PHE A 36 -4.40 10.14 -0.28
CA PHE A 36 -3.13 9.49 -0.55
C PHE A 36 -2.53 9.01 0.76
N PHE A 37 -2.21 7.71 0.83
CA PHE A 37 -1.68 7.08 2.05
C PHE A 37 -0.52 6.15 1.66
N ASP A 38 0.66 6.32 2.26
CA ASP A 38 1.90 5.57 1.91
C ASP A 38 2.33 5.72 0.43
N VAL A 39 2.18 6.93 -0.14
CA VAL A 39 2.49 7.19 -1.56
C VAL A 39 3.84 7.92 -1.73
N ALA A 40 4.67 7.41 -2.66
CA ALA A 40 5.91 8.06 -3.07
C ALA A 40 5.77 8.71 -4.45
N PHE A 41 5.80 10.04 -4.48
CA PHE A 41 5.80 10.91 -5.66
C PHE A 41 7.23 11.06 -6.21
N SER A 42 7.39 10.94 -7.53
CA SER A 42 8.63 11.33 -8.22
C SER A 42 8.67 12.86 -8.41
N PRO A 43 9.85 13.48 -8.55
CA PRO A 43 9.95 14.92 -8.81
C PRO A 43 9.13 15.38 -10.03
N GLU A 44 9.19 14.62 -11.13
CA GLU A 44 8.45 14.88 -12.37
C GLU A 44 6.92 14.86 -12.18
N MET A 45 6.44 14.03 -11.24
CA MET A 45 5.01 13.96 -10.90
C MET A 45 4.58 15.19 -10.11
N VAL A 46 5.39 15.68 -9.18
CA VAL A 46 5.05 16.84 -8.34
C VAL A 46 4.85 18.09 -9.19
N ASP A 47 5.70 18.30 -10.20
CA ASP A 47 5.63 19.49 -11.08
C ASP A 47 4.42 19.47 -12.03
N THR A 48 3.85 18.29 -12.29
CA THR A 48 2.73 18.11 -13.23
C THR A 48 1.41 17.80 -12.52
N PHE A 49 1.43 17.69 -11.19
CA PHE A 49 0.26 17.34 -10.38
C PHE A 49 -0.69 18.53 -10.22
N VAL A 50 -1.91 18.37 -10.71
CA VAL A 50 -3.03 19.32 -10.58
C VAL A 50 -4.19 18.58 -9.91
N LEU A 51 -4.77 19.15 -8.87
CA LEU A 51 -5.95 18.55 -8.25
C LEU A 51 -7.23 18.85 -9.06
N PRO A 52 -8.17 17.90 -9.18
CA PRO A 52 -9.49 18.15 -9.76
C PRO A 52 -10.23 19.32 -9.08
N PRO A 53 -10.87 20.22 -9.85
CA PRO A 53 -11.51 21.41 -9.29
C PRO A 53 -12.78 21.12 -8.47
N SER A 54 -13.35 19.92 -8.59
CA SER A 54 -14.54 19.48 -7.86
C SER A 54 -14.27 19.05 -6.42
N LEU A 55 -13.00 18.87 -6.05
CA LEU A 55 -12.61 18.34 -4.75
C LEU A 55 -12.99 19.27 -3.60
N GLN A 56 -13.45 18.65 -2.52
CA GLN A 56 -13.81 19.28 -1.26
C GLN A 56 -12.92 18.80 -0.11
N ASP A 57 -12.45 17.56 -0.18
CA ASP A 57 -11.61 16.92 0.84
C ASP A 57 -10.37 16.30 0.20
N VAL A 58 -9.19 16.62 0.74
CA VAL A 58 -7.91 16.14 0.25
C VAL A 58 -7.01 15.75 1.40
N SER A 59 -6.46 14.54 1.36
CA SER A 59 -5.56 14.03 2.39
C SER A 59 -4.27 13.44 1.82
N PHE A 60 -3.13 13.81 2.41
CA PHE A 60 -1.79 13.28 2.15
C PHE A 60 -1.17 12.77 3.45
N GLU A 61 -1.08 11.46 3.58
CA GLU A 61 -0.63 10.79 4.79
C GLU A 61 0.52 9.83 4.47
N ARG A 62 1.62 9.96 5.23
CA ARG A 62 2.82 9.10 5.06
C ARG A 62 3.37 9.10 3.64
N THR A 63 3.34 10.27 2.99
CA THR A 63 3.88 10.49 1.65
C THR A 63 5.28 11.13 1.70
N ASN A 64 5.96 11.17 0.56
CA ASN A 64 7.26 11.81 0.40
C ASN A 64 7.19 13.22 -0.21
N LEU A 65 5.99 13.84 -0.26
CA LEU A 65 5.79 15.18 -0.83
C LEU A 65 6.60 16.23 -0.09
N VAL A 66 7.20 17.15 -0.86
CA VAL A 66 8.15 18.15 -0.35
C VAL A 66 7.47 19.51 -0.08
N GLN A 67 6.31 19.77 -0.68
CA GLN A 67 5.48 20.93 -0.34
C GLN A 67 4.05 20.70 -0.85
N PRO A 68 3.02 21.20 -0.15
CA PRO A 68 1.68 21.21 -0.70
C PRO A 68 1.58 22.20 -1.85
N PHE A 69 1.06 21.71 -2.97
CA PHE A 69 0.64 22.53 -4.10
C PHE A 69 -0.61 23.35 -3.74
N ALA A 70 -0.93 24.33 -4.58
CA ALA A 70 -2.16 25.10 -4.48
C ALA A 70 -3.38 24.16 -4.47
N LEU A 71 -4.27 24.37 -3.51
CA LEU A 71 -5.51 23.62 -3.41
C LEU A 71 -6.59 24.25 -4.31
N PRO A 72 -7.46 23.46 -4.95
CA PRO A 72 -8.63 23.98 -5.61
C PRO A 72 -9.50 24.78 -4.65
N ALA A 73 -10.13 25.85 -5.14
CA ALA A 73 -10.93 26.77 -4.33
C ALA A 73 -12.14 26.13 -3.61
N ARG A 74 -12.51 24.90 -3.98
CA ARG A 74 -13.60 24.13 -3.35
C ARG A 74 -13.14 23.24 -2.20
N VAL A 75 -11.83 23.08 -2.00
CA VAL A 75 -11.30 22.25 -0.91
C VAL A 75 -11.55 22.94 0.41
N THR A 76 -12.36 22.30 1.25
CA THR A 76 -12.73 22.73 2.60
C THR A 76 -12.05 21.87 3.68
N ALA A 77 -11.64 20.65 3.37
CA ALA A 77 -10.87 19.79 4.29
C ALA A 77 -9.52 19.43 3.69
N PHE A 78 -8.45 19.65 4.46
CA PHE A 78 -7.10 19.33 4.06
C PHE A 78 -6.30 18.68 5.18
N THR A 79 -5.72 17.51 4.88
CA THR A 79 -4.88 16.75 5.81
C THR A 79 -3.50 16.53 5.23
N TRP A 80 -2.46 16.88 5.99
CA TRP A 80 -1.05 16.61 5.69
C TRP A 80 -0.39 16.00 6.93
N TYR A 81 -0.23 14.67 6.94
CA TYR A 81 0.14 13.95 8.16
C TYR A 81 1.29 12.98 7.95
N LEU A 82 2.26 12.92 8.88
CA LEU A 82 3.42 12.00 8.85
C LEU A 82 4.23 12.03 7.54
N ASN A 83 4.30 13.17 6.86
CA ASN A 83 5.13 13.34 5.66
C ASN A 83 6.56 13.68 6.10
N THR A 84 7.52 12.81 5.80
CA THR A 84 8.86 12.83 6.44
C THR A 84 9.89 13.71 5.74
N ARG A 85 9.60 14.20 4.53
CA ARG A 85 10.54 14.97 3.70
C ARG A 85 10.30 16.48 3.68
N ALA A 86 9.21 16.94 4.28
CA ALA A 86 8.90 18.36 4.35
C ALA A 86 8.18 18.75 5.62
N THR A 87 8.83 19.66 6.33
CA THR A 87 8.34 20.29 7.56
C THR A 87 8.11 21.80 7.36
N ALA A 88 8.31 22.32 6.14
CA ALA A 88 8.16 23.73 5.80
C ALA A 88 6.96 23.96 4.89
N LEU A 89 6.09 24.87 5.31
CA LEU A 89 4.94 25.34 4.56
C LEU A 89 5.17 26.81 4.19
N HIS A 90 5.19 27.10 2.90
CA HIS A 90 5.29 28.47 2.45
C HIS A 90 4.54 28.76 1.15
N ASP A 91 4.23 30.03 0.92
CA ASP A 91 3.75 30.58 -0.35
C ASP A 91 2.51 29.87 -0.93
N VAL A 92 1.51 29.58 -0.09
CA VAL A 92 0.28 28.87 -0.49
C VAL A 92 -0.98 29.62 -0.05
N ASP A 93 -2.01 29.59 -0.91
CA ASP A 93 -3.34 30.11 -0.60
C ASP A 93 -4.28 28.98 -0.20
N TRP A 94 -4.67 28.96 1.07
CA TRP A 94 -5.61 28.00 1.67
C TRP A 94 -6.84 28.70 2.25
N THR A 95 -7.21 29.85 1.70
CA THR A 95 -8.36 30.64 2.19
C THR A 95 -9.70 29.90 2.10
N SER A 96 -9.81 28.86 1.28
CA SER A 96 -11.00 28.00 1.18
C SER A 96 -11.11 26.94 2.29
N VAL A 97 -10.01 26.62 2.97
CA VAL A 97 -9.93 25.51 3.93
C VAL A 97 -10.67 25.86 5.22
N GLN A 98 -11.53 24.94 5.66
CA GLN A 98 -12.28 24.99 6.92
C GLN A 98 -11.68 24.05 7.96
N ASN A 99 -11.24 22.87 7.55
CA ASN A 99 -10.63 21.85 8.40
C ASN A 99 -9.20 21.60 7.96
N LEU A 100 -8.23 21.96 8.80
CA LEU A 100 -6.81 21.81 8.53
C LEU A 100 -6.16 20.90 9.56
N GLU A 101 -5.64 19.76 9.10
CA GLU A 101 -4.86 18.83 9.90
C GLU A 101 -3.42 18.74 9.37
N LEU A 102 -2.45 19.02 10.23
CA LEU A 102 -1.02 19.04 9.95
C LEU A 102 -0.26 18.20 10.99
N ASN A 103 1.01 17.87 10.73
CA ASN A 103 1.89 17.25 11.73
C ASN A 103 3.36 17.58 11.42
N ASN A 104 4.18 17.72 12.47
CA ASN A 104 5.63 17.91 12.36
C ASN A 104 6.07 19.12 11.50
N VAL A 105 5.29 20.20 11.53
CA VAL A 105 5.62 21.44 10.81
C VAL A 105 6.57 22.29 11.65
N THR A 106 7.67 22.75 11.05
CA THR A 106 8.71 23.60 11.67
C THR A 106 8.71 25.02 11.11
N THR A 107 8.29 25.21 9.86
CA THR A 107 8.25 26.52 9.19
C THR A 107 6.86 26.75 8.61
N PHE A 108 6.29 27.92 8.88
CA PHE A 108 4.99 28.36 8.38
C PHE A 108 5.11 29.83 7.96
N ARG A 109 5.18 30.11 6.66
CA ARG A 109 5.40 31.47 6.14
C ARG A 109 4.56 31.76 4.91
N ASN A 110 3.86 32.87 4.85
CA ASN A 110 3.11 33.25 3.63
C ASN A 110 2.08 32.17 3.23
N VAL A 111 1.41 31.58 4.22
CA VAL A 111 0.28 30.67 4.05
C VAL A 111 -0.98 31.47 4.36
N SER A 112 -1.88 31.61 3.40
CA SER A 112 -3.10 32.43 3.57
C SER A 112 -4.24 31.57 4.10
N LEU A 113 -4.79 31.93 5.26
CA LEU A 113 -6.01 31.34 5.84
C LEU A 113 -7.07 32.42 6.03
N SER A 114 -8.34 32.02 6.00
CA SER A 114 -9.47 32.94 6.17
C SER A 114 -10.28 32.62 7.42
N SER A 115 -11.21 33.51 7.77
CA SER A 115 -12.17 33.30 8.86
C SER A 115 -13.12 32.11 8.67
N ARG A 116 -13.00 31.37 7.56
CA ARG A 116 -13.70 30.10 7.33
C ARG A 116 -13.06 28.92 8.07
N LEU A 117 -11.87 29.07 8.62
CA LEU A 117 -11.23 28.03 9.42
C LEU A 117 -12.08 27.72 10.64
N GLU A 118 -12.47 26.46 10.79
CA GLU A 118 -13.31 25.93 11.88
C GLU A 118 -12.53 24.93 12.75
N LEU A 119 -11.57 24.22 12.16
CA LEU A 119 -10.73 23.24 12.82
C LEU A 119 -9.27 23.40 12.41
N PHE A 120 -8.39 23.50 13.42
CA PHE A 120 -6.95 23.47 13.26
C PHE A 120 -6.35 22.41 14.18
N VAL A 121 -5.67 21.43 13.60
CA VAL A 121 -5.03 20.31 14.31
C VAL A 121 -3.59 20.22 13.84
N CYS A 122 -2.63 20.29 14.77
CA CYS A 122 -1.19 20.22 14.45
C CYS A 122 -0.41 19.51 15.56
N PRO A 123 -0.67 18.23 15.84
CA PRO A 123 0.11 17.48 16.84
C PRO A 123 1.58 17.44 16.45
N GLU A 124 2.45 17.57 17.45
CA GLU A 124 3.91 17.50 17.30
C GLU A 124 4.48 18.60 16.39
N CYS A 125 3.73 19.68 16.15
CA CYS A 125 4.25 20.83 15.43
C CYS A 125 5.12 21.68 16.36
N ASN A 126 6.38 21.86 15.98
CA ASN A 126 7.34 22.71 16.67
C ASN A 126 7.84 23.79 15.70
N MET A 127 7.00 24.79 15.48
CA MET A 127 7.27 25.87 14.55
C MET A 127 8.29 26.84 15.16
N THR A 128 9.49 26.90 14.58
CA THR A 128 10.55 27.86 14.95
C THR A 128 10.53 29.11 14.07
N THR A 129 9.78 29.06 12.96
CA THR A 129 9.58 30.18 12.04
C THR A 129 8.11 30.22 11.65
N CYS A 130 7.33 31.11 12.28
CA CYS A 130 5.92 31.30 12.00
C CYS A 130 5.66 32.78 11.66
N ILE A 131 5.37 33.03 10.39
CA ILE A 131 5.17 34.37 9.84
C ILE A 131 3.87 34.37 9.03
N MET A 132 2.93 35.19 9.45
CA MET A 132 1.60 35.25 8.86
C MET A 132 1.14 36.69 8.68
N ASP A 133 0.18 36.92 7.80
CA ASP A 133 -0.47 38.22 7.68
C ASP A 133 -1.55 38.40 8.75
N ASN A 134 -2.14 39.59 8.82
CA ASN A 134 -3.16 39.88 9.82
C ASN A 134 -4.42 39.01 9.64
N ALA A 135 -4.80 38.67 8.41
CA ALA A 135 -5.99 37.86 8.14
C ALA A 135 -5.81 36.42 8.65
N THR A 136 -4.70 35.79 8.30
CA THR A 136 -4.31 34.45 8.74
C THR A 136 -4.15 34.39 10.24
N PHE A 137 -3.53 35.41 10.85
CA PHE A 137 -3.42 35.52 12.31
C PHE A 137 -4.81 35.49 12.97
N ASN A 138 -5.74 36.31 12.50
CA ASN A 138 -7.07 36.38 13.09
C ASN A 138 -7.83 35.05 12.93
N ALA A 139 -7.69 34.38 11.77
CA ALA A 139 -8.28 33.07 11.52
C ALA A 139 -7.76 31.99 12.46
N VAL A 140 -6.44 31.87 12.57
CA VAL A 140 -5.79 30.88 13.44
C VAL A 140 -6.08 31.18 14.92
N ASN A 141 -6.01 32.46 15.33
CA ASN A 141 -6.23 32.86 16.72
C ASN A 141 -7.69 32.64 17.18
N ALA A 142 -8.65 32.65 16.27
CA ALA A 142 -10.06 32.35 16.57
C ALA A 142 -10.33 30.86 16.83
N VAL A 143 -9.44 29.98 16.35
CA VAL A 143 -9.59 28.51 16.44
C VAL A 143 -8.45 27.92 17.27
N PRO A 144 -8.62 27.77 18.60
CA PRO A 144 -7.62 27.09 19.41
C PRO A 144 -7.47 25.63 18.95
N PRO A 145 -6.23 25.09 18.98
CA PRO A 145 -5.93 23.76 18.48
C PRO A 145 -6.68 22.70 19.30
N LYS A 146 -7.36 21.79 18.62
CA LYS A 146 -8.08 20.67 19.26
C LYS A 146 -7.28 19.37 19.15
N PRO A 147 -7.34 18.47 20.16
CA PRO A 147 -6.81 17.12 20.02
C PRO A 147 -7.57 16.34 18.93
N ARG A 148 -6.87 15.44 18.24
CA ARG A 148 -7.50 14.46 17.36
C ARG A 148 -8.30 13.47 18.20
N SER A 149 -9.53 13.15 17.81
CA SER A 149 -10.45 12.28 18.55
C SER A 149 -9.76 11.02 19.09
N GLY A 150 -9.79 10.84 20.42
CA GLY A 150 -9.20 9.66 21.09
C GLY A 150 -7.72 9.74 21.46
N ARG A 151 -7.04 10.89 21.30
CA ARG A 151 -5.65 11.10 21.76
C ARG A 151 -5.55 12.27 22.73
N ALA A 152 -4.61 12.17 23.69
CA ALA A 152 -4.23 13.30 24.54
C ALA A 152 -3.70 14.45 23.66
N GLN A 153 -4.01 15.69 24.04
CA GLN A 153 -3.52 16.87 23.33
C GLN A 153 -2.00 16.85 23.35
N VAL A 154 -1.39 16.71 22.18
CA VAL A 154 0.06 16.86 22.02
C VAL A 154 0.34 18.34 21.82
N ASP A 155 1.29 18.87 22.59
CA ASP A 155 1.61 20.29 22.61
C ASP A 155 2.05 20.79 21.23
N ILE A 156 1.40 21.86 20.77
CA ILE A 156 1.88 22.68 19.67
C ILE A 156 2.77 23.80 20.23
N SER A 157 4.00 23.85 19.75
CA SER A 157 4.98 24.88 20.09
C SER A 157 5.15 25.81 18.90
N ILE A 158 4.86 27.09 19.09
CA ILE A 158 5.11 28.13 18.09
C ILE A 158 5.98 29.21 18.73
N SER A 159 7.19 29.34 18.21
CA SER A 159 8.10 30.40 18.60
C SER A 159 8.71 31.01 17.36
N THR A 160 8.72 32.33 17.27
CA THR A 160 9.37 33.05 16.16
C THR A 160 10.32 34.06 16.76
N SER A 161 11.53 34.15 16.21
CA SER A 161 12.53 35.10 16.73
C SER A 161 12.06 36.55 16.57
N ALA A 162 12.23 37.34 17.62
CA ALA A 162 11.94 38.78 17.59
C ALA A 162 12.80 39.53 16.56
N THR A 163 14.05 39.10 16.36
CA THR A 163 14.94 39.68 15.35
C THR A 163 14.41 39.43 13.95
N ASP A 164 13.99 38.20 13.68
CA ASP A 164 13.53 37.78 12.36
C ASP A 164 12.19 38.43 12.03
N CYS A 165 11.33 38.60 13.04
CA CYS A 165 10.07 39.31 12.87
C CYS A 165 10.26 40.80 12.56
N THR A 166 11.16 41.46 13.29
CA THR A 166 11.49 42.88 13.06
C THR A 166 12.10 43.08 11.67
N ALA A 167 12.94 42.14 11.21
CA ALA A 167 13.53 42.17 9.87
C ALA A 167 12.50 42.09 8.73
N GLN A 168 11.31 41.53 9.00
CA GLN A 168 10.19 41.45 8.04
C GLN A 168 9.18 42.60 8.22
N ASN A 169 9.52 43.64 8.99
CA ASN A 169 8.61 44.72 9.39
C ASN A 169 7.32 44.21 10.06
N GLY A 170 7.43 43.09 10.78
CA GLY A 170 6.32 42.48 11.50
C GLY A 170 6.31 42.82 12.99
N VAL A 171 5.22 42.45 13.65
CA VAL A 171 5.04 42.58 15.10
C VAL A 171 4.78 41.20 15.68
N LEU A 172 5.52 40.83 16.73
CA LEU A 172 5.25 39.59 17.46
C LEU A 172 3.91 39.67 18.18
N ARG A 173 3.07 38.67 17.99
CA ARG A 173 1.76 38.53 18.65
C ARG A 173 1.62 37.14 19.25
N LYS A 174 0.94 37.06 20.39
CA LYS A 174 0.59 35.80 21.06
C LYS A 174 -0.63 35.17 20.39
N LEU A 175 -0.62 33.84 20.25
CA LEU A 175 -1.75 33.04 19.79
C LEU A 175 -2.48 32.42 20.99
N TRP A 176 -3.81 32.37 20.92
CA TRP A 176 -4.71 31.66 21.85
C TRP A 176 -4.53 32.01 23.34
N ASN A 177 -4.02 33.20 23.64
CA ASN A 177 -3.62 33.61 25.00
C ASN A 177 -2.60 32.66 25.66
N THR A 178 -1.80 31.93 24.87
CA THR A 178 -0.69 31.10 25.35
C THR A 178 0.66 31.79 25.12
N ASP A 179 1.76 31.10 25.41
CA ASP A 179 3.12 31.59 25.11
C ASP A 179 3.55 31.36 23.66
N ASN A 180 2.66 30.80 22.83
CA ASN A 180 2.88 30.66 21.40
C ASN A 180 2.95 32.04 20.75
N THR A 181 4.09 32.37 20.14
CA THR A 181 4.36 33.68 19.54
C THR A 181 4.65 33.53 18.06
N THR A 182 3.96 34.33 17.26
CA THR A 182 4.11 34.38 15.80
C THR A 182 4.41 35.80 15.35
N CYS A 183 5.13 35.93 14.24
CA CYS A 183 5.30 37.22 13.59
C CYS A 183 4.10 37.56 12.71
N VAL A 184 3.53 38.76 12.87
CA VAL A 184 2.43 39.26 12.04
C VAL A 184 2.89 40.44 11.20
N VAL A 185 2.76 40.31 9.88
CA VAL A 185 3.13 41.33 8.89
C VAL A 185 1.89 41.97 8.24
N ALA A 186 2.01 43.21 7.75
CA ALA A 186 0.89 43.97 7.19
C ALA A 186 0.39 43.45 5.83
N ALA A 187 1.27 42.82 5.04
CA ALA A 187 0.95 42.08 3.82
C ALA A 187 2.17 41.21 3.46
N ALA A 188 1.96 40.12 2.72
CA ALA A 188 3.02 39.25 2.23
C ALA A 188 3.96 40.00 1.28
N THR A 189 5.02 40.61 1.81
CA THR A 189 6.13 41.10 1.00
C THR A 189 6.99 39.91 0.60
N LEU A 190 6.96 39.56 -0.69
CA LEU A 190 7.94 38.68 -1.32
C LEU A 190 9.35 39.17 -0.95
N PRO A 191 10.26 38.30 -0.48
CA PRO A 191 11.64 38.70 -0.23
C PRO A 191 12.37 39.00 -1.56
N PRO A 192 13.30 39.97 -1.59
CA PRO A 192 14.24 40.08 -2.70
C PRO A 192 15.18 38.86 -2.70
N SER A 193 15.49 38.34 -3.89
CA SER A 193 16.44 37.25 -4.09
C SER A 193 17.81 37.62 -3.51
N THR A 194 18.18 37.03 -2.38
CA THR A 194 19.56 37.08 -1.87
C THR A 194 20.28 35.78 -2.18
N THR A 195 21.36 35.95 -2.94
CA THR A 195 22.42 35.01 -3.27
C THR A 195 22.94 34.22 -2.07
N LEU A 196 23.14 32.92 -2.30
CA LEU A 196 23.79 31.97 -1.38
C LEU A 196 25.15 32.47 -0.91
N ALA A 197 25.35 32.57 0.40
CA ALA A 197 26.66 32.57 1.04
C ALA A 197 27.06 31.12 1.39
N PRO A 198 28.36 30.77 1.36
CA PRO A 198 28.82 29.39 1.44
C PRO A 198 28.65 28.81 2.84
N GLN A 199 28.10 27.59 2.92
CA GLN A 199 28.06 26.80 4.15
C GLN A 199 29.47 26.36 4.55
N ALA A 200 29.81 26.59 5.82
CA ALA A 200 30.99 26.04 6.46
C ALA A 200 30.88 24.51 6.59
N THR A 201 31.93 23.81 6.16
CA THR A 201 32.07 22.36 6.29
C THR A 201 32.33 21.97 7.74
N LYS A 202 31.45 21.15 8.33
CA LYS A 202 31.74 20.46 9.58
C LYS A 202 32.60 19.21 9.29
N SER A 203 33.61 19.04 10.13
CA SER A 203 34.65 18.00 10.10
C SER A 203 34.08 16.57 10.12
N GLN A 204 34.74 15.69 9.37
CA GLN A 204 34.20 14.45 8.78
C GLN A 204 34.66 13.16 9.48
N TRP A 205 34.80 13.14 10.82
CA TRP A 205 35.43 11.99 11.52
C TRP A 205 34.56 11.22 12.53
N GLU A 206 33.29 11.56 12.75
CA GLU A 206 32.45 10.85 13.76
C GLU A 206 31.52 9.75 13.21
N LEU A 207 31.34 9.64 11.89
CA LEU A 207 30.44 8.64 11.25
C LEU A 207 31.09 7.27 11.02
N ILE A 208 32.42 7.17 11.04
CA ILE A 208 33.14 5.95 10.63
C ILE A 208 33.16 4.90 11.76
N PHE A 209 33.19 5.32 13.03
CA PHE A 209 33.26 4.39 14.17
C PHE A 209 31.90 3.78 14.56
N GLY A 210 30.78 4.45 14.25
CA GLY A 210 29.44 3.93 14.56
C GLY A 210 28.95 2.85 13.60
N VAL A 211 29.31 2.96 12.32
CA VAL A 211 28.81 2.05 11.26
C VAL A 211 29.46 0.66 11.35
N THR A 212 30.73 0.58 11.77
CA THR A 212 31.44 -0.70 11.87
C THR A 212 30.91 -1.59 13.00
N ALA A 213 30.54 -1.02 14.14
CA ALA A 213 29.96 -1.77 15.26
C ALA A 213 28.56 -2.32 14.94
N ALA A 214 27.72 -1.54 14.26
CA ALA A 214 26.37 -1.96 13.88
C ALA A 214 26.37 -3.12 12.87
N VAL A 215 27.30 -3.12 11.90
CA VAL A 215 27.42 -4.19 10.89
C VAL A 215 27.88 -5.51 11.53
N LEU A 216 28.79 -5.45 12.51
CA LEU A 216 29.25 -6.64 13.24
C LEU A 216 28.15 -7.24 14.12
N ALA A 217 27.33 -6.41 14.77
CA ALA A 217 26.20 -6.89 15.56
C ALA A 217 25.11 -7.52 14.68
N ALA A 218 24.77 -6.90 13.55
CA ALA A 218 23.77 -7.42 12.62
C ALA A 218 24.20 -8.75 11.97
N SER A 219 25.49 -8.89 11.62
CA SER A 219 26.02 -10.13 11.07
C SER A 219 26.05 -11.27 12.08
N LEU A 220 26.35 -11.00 13.35
CA LEU A 220 26.26 -11.99 14.43
C LEU A 220 24.82 -12.46 14.69
N LEU A 221 23.86 -11.53 14.71
CA LEU A 221 22.44 -11.86 14.86
C LEU A 221 21.92 -12.70 13.68
N LEU A 222 22.34 -12.38 12.46
CA LEU A 222 22.00 -13.14 11.27
C LEU A 222 22.59 -14.56 11.32
N ALA A 223 23.84 -14.71 11.76
CA ALA A 223 24.48 -16.01 11.93
C ALA A 223 23.76 -16.87 12.99
N LEU A 224 23.38 -16.27 14.13
CA LEU A 224 22.61 -16.96 15.17
C LEU A 224 21.21 -17.36 14.70
N PHE A 225 20.56 -16.51 13.89
CA PHE A 225 19.27 -16.82 13.28
C PHE A 225 19.37 -17.99 12.30
N ILE A 226 20.38 -18.00 11.43
CA ILE A 226 20.63 -19.09 10.49
C ILE A 226 20.94 -20.39 11.25
N TYR A 227 21.80 -20.33 12.28
CA TYR A 227 22.13 -21.48 13.12
C TYR A 227 20.89 -22.08 13.80
N ARG A 228 20.02 -21.24 14.39
CA ARG A 228 18.76 -21.69 15.00
C ARG A 228 17.79 -22.29 13.98
N ARG A 229 17.76 -21.77 12.75
CA ARG A 229 16.94 -22.33 11.67
C ARG A 229 17.43 -23.71 11.23
N LEU A 230 18.75 -23.87 11.08
CA LEU A 230 19.37 -25.15 10.69
C LEU A 230 19.17 -26.22 11.79
N GLN A 231 19.24 -25.84 13.06
CA GLN A 231 18.98 -26.77 14.18
C GLN A 231 17.52 -27.21 14.29
N ARG A 232 16.55 -26.35 13.94
CA ARG A 232 15.12 -26.74 13.91
C ARG A 232 14.80 -27.74 12.80
N GLN A 233 15.51 -27.69 11.68
CA GLN A 233 15.31 -28.63 10.57
C GLN A 233 15.77 -30.07 10.87
N THR A 234 16.60 -30.27 11.89
CA THR A 234 17.10 -31.61 12.25
C THR A 234 16.23 -32.38 13.23
N LEU A 235 15.19 -31.78 13.84
CA LEU A 235 14.39 -32.43 14.90
C LEU A 235 13.01 -32.96 14.45
N ASP A 236 12.50 -32.55 13.29
CA ASP A 236 11.10 -32.84 12.88
C ASP A 236 10.94 -33.88 11.74
N THR A 237 12.05 -34.38 11.17
CA THR A 237 12.00 -34.99 9.82
C THR A 237 11.74 -36.51 9.76
N SER A 238 11.62 -37.27 10.85
CA SER A 238 11.78 -38.73 10.73
C SER A 238 10.60 -39.67 11.02
N VAL A 239 9.44 -39.26 11.57
CA VAL A 239 8.42 -40.29 11.94
C VAL A 239 6.94 -39.93 11.63
N GLY A 240 6.61 -38.72 11.15
CA GLY A 240 5.20 -38.30 10.93
C GLY A 240 4.76 -38.01 9.50
N SER A 241 5.67 -38.04 8.50
CA SER A 241 5.41 -37.48 7.17
C SER A 241 4.67 -38.41 6.20
N ASP A 242 4.87 -39.73 6.29
CA ASP A 242 4.40 -40.66 5.26
C ASP A 242 2.89 -40.90 5.31
N THR A 243 2.26 -40.95 6.49
CA THR A 243 0.81 -41.17 6.65
C THR A 243 -0.01 -39.92 6.29
N ALA A 244 0.46 -38.73 6.65
CA ALA A 244 -0.21 -37.47 6.32
C ALA A 244 -0.24 -37.21 4.81
N LEU A 245 0.87 -37.50 4.11
CA LEU A 245 0.97 -37.34 2.66
C LEU A 245 0.01 -38.26 1.91
N THR A 246 -0.17 -39.50 2.37
CA THR A 246 -1.10 -40.45 1.74
C THR A 246 -2.57 -40.03 1.89
N ASP A 247 -2.96 -39.48 3.03
CA ASP A 247 -4.33 -39.02 3.26
C ASP A 247 -4.67 -37.79 2.41
N GLU A 248 -3.74 -36.84 2.28
CA GLU A 248 -3.93 -35.65 1.43
C GLU A 248 -4.06 -36.01 -0.06
N LEU A 249 -3.25 -36.96 -0.55
CA LEU A 249 -3.36 -37.45 -1.93
C LEU A 249 -4.66 -38.19 -2.20
N HIS A 250 -5.20 -38.91 -1.21
CA HIS A 250 -6.46 -39.63 -1.38
C HIS A 250 -7.63 -38.67 -1.68
N GLN A 251 -7.62 -37.46 -1.10
CA GLN A 251 -8.63 -36.43 -1.38
C GLN A 251 -8.56 -35.94 -2.84
N LEU A 252 -7.38 -35.97 -3.45
CA LEU A 252 -7.18 -35.56 -4.84
C LEU A 252 -7.54 -36.65 -5.85
N GLU A 253 -7.77 -37.90 -5.43
CA GLU A 253 -8.09 -39.00 -6.35
C GLU A 253 -9.39 -38.72 -7.14
N LEU A 254 -10.34 -37.98 -6.54
CA LEU A 254 -11.56 -37.50 -7.22
C LEU A 254 -11.29 -36.51 -8.36
N TYR A 255 -10.16 -35.80 -8.30
CA TYR A 255 -9.74 -34.80 -9.28
C TYR A 255 -8.64 -35.33 -10.21
N LYS A 256 -8.32 -36.63 -10.11
CA LYS A 256 -7.26 -37.24 -10.89
C LYS A 256 -7.67 -37.38 -12.34
N ILE A 257 -6.87 -36.80 -13.22
CA ILE A 257 -7.07 -36.89 -14.66
C ILE A 257 -6.15 -37.96 -15.25
N ASN A 258 -6.58 -38.56 -16.37
CA ASN A 258 -5.78 -39.53 -17.09
C ASN A 258 -4.53 -38.85 -17.70
N PRO A 259 -3.31 -39.23 -17.29
CA PRO A 259 -2.08 -38.63 -17.82
C PRO A 259 -1.93 -38.82 -19.34
N LEU A 260 -2.53 -39.86 -19.93
CA LEU A 260 -2.49 -40.09 -21.38
C LEU A 260 -3.32 -39.08 -22.17
N ALA A 261 -4.32 -38.46 -21.53
CA ALA A 261 -5.13 -37.41 -22.13
C ALA A 261 -4.53 -36.01 -21.93
N LEU A 262 -3.45 -35.90 -21.16
CA LEU A 262 -2.73 -34.66 -20.89
C LEU A 262 -1.46 -34.60 -21.75
N SER A 263 -1.32 -33.55 -22.55
CA SER A 263 -0.12 -33.35 -23.38
C SER A 263 0.47 -31.96 -23.17
N THR A 264 1.78 -31.88 -23.00
CA THR A 264 2.51 -30.60 -23.00
C THR A 264 2.77 -30.17 -24.44
N THR A 265 2.27 -29.00 -24.84
CA THR A 265 2.38 -28.50 -26.21
C THR A 265 3.50 -27.48 -26.38
N SER A 266 3.91 -26.79 -25.31
CA SER A 266 5.02 -25.83 -25.38
C SER A 266 6.40 -26.51 -25.25
N LYS A 267 7.37 -26.03 -26.03
CA LYS A 267 8.79 -26.47 -25.95
C LYS A 267 9.55 -25.87 -24.75
N LYS A 268 8.99 -24.81 -24.16
CA LYS A 268 9.54 -24.07 -23.01
C LYS A 268 8.40 -23.80 -22.02
N PRO A 269 8.71 -23.62 -20.72
CA PRO A 269 7.70 -23.20 -19.75
C PRO A 269 7.18 -21.80 -20.09
N LEU A 270 5.88 -21.57 -19.85
CA LEU A 270 5.24 -20.25 -19.89
C LEU A 270 5.79 -19.34 -18.79
N ALA A 271 6.00 -19.92 -17.60
CA ALA A 271 6.59 -19.25 -16.47
C ALA A 271 7.47 -20.22 -15.68
N ALA A 272 8.56 -19.71 -15.12
CA ALA A 272 9.45 -20.47 -14.25
C ALA A 272 9.87 -19.57 -13.07
N GLY A 273 9.70 -20.07 -11.84
CA GLY A 273 9.97 -19.30 -10.64
C GLY A 273 10.37 -20.19 -9.46
N ALA A 274 10.40 -19.60 -8.26
CA ALA A 274 10.69 -20.32 -7.02
C ALA A 274 9.66 -21.42 -6.71
N PHE A 275 8.42 -21.27 -7.23
CA PHE A 275 7.29 -22.16 -6.97
C PHE A 275 7.07 -23.23 -8.04
N GLY A 276 7.98 -23.35 -9.00
CA GLY A 276 7.92 -24.37 -10.04
C GLY A 276 7.95 -23.82 -11.46
N GLU A 277 7.38 -24.61 -12.36
CA GLU A 277 7.22 -24.28 -13.78
C GLU A 277 5.76 -24.43 -14.20
N VAL A 278 5.30 -23.52 -15.05
CA VAL A 278 3.99 -23.61 -15.68
C VAL A 278 4.20 -23.84 -17.16
N TRP A 279 3.57 -24.87 -17.70
CA TRP A 279 3.69 -25.29 -19.09
C TRP A 279 2.35 -25.15 -19.81
N ARG A 280 2.37 -24.87 -21.11
CA ARG A 280 1.16 -24.93 -21.92
C ARG A 280 0.90 -26.37 -22.31
N GLY A 281 -0.35 -26.80 -22.21
CA GLY A 281 -0.76 -28.13 -22.60
C GLY A 281 -2.16 -28.19 -23.19
N THR A 282 -2.59 -29.41 -23.47
CA THR A 282 -3.95 -29.77 -23.86
C THR A 282 -4.46 -30.90 -22.99
N TYR A 283 -5.74 -30.83 -22.64
CA TYR A 283 -6.48 -31.89 -21.95
C TYR A 283 -7.86 -32.02 -22.60
N ASN A 284 -8.22 -33.22 -23.05
CA ASN A 284 -9.45 -33.47 -23.83
C ASN A 284 -9.66 -32.43 -24.96
N GLU A 285 -8.60 -32.15 -25.73
CA GLU A 285 -8.56 -31.16 -26.83
C GLU A 285 -8.69 -29.68 -26.43
N GLY A 286 -8.98 -29.37 -25.15
CA GLY A 286 -9.00 -28.01 -24.62
C GLY A 286 -7.63 -27.52 -24.15
N PRO A 287 -7.31 -26.22 -24.29
CA PRO A 287 -6.07 -25.65 -23.78
C PRO A 287 -6.05 -25.59 -22.26
N VAL A 288 -4.92 -25.99 -21.66
CA VAL A 288 -4.70 -25.96 -20.20
C VAL A 288 -3.32 -25.41 -19.85
N ALA A 289 -3.17 -24.95 -18.61
CA ALA A 289 -1.87 -24.69 -18.00
C ALA A 289 -1.53 -25.81 -17.01
N ILE A 290 -0.30 -26.32 -17.08
CA ILE A 290 0.21 -27.44 -16.29
C ILE A 290 1.29 -26.91 -15.35
N LYS A 291 0.98 -26.80 -14.06
CA LYS A 291 1.94 -26.38 -13.03
C LYS A 291 2.64 -27.62 -12.46
N ARG A 292 3.98 -27.56 -12.43
CA ARG A 292 4.88 -28.61 -11.95
C ARG A 292 5.76 -28.05 -10.86
N ASN A 293 5.94 -28.79 -9.78
CA ASN A 293 6.93 -28.42 -8.79
C ASN A 293 8.35 -28.70 -9.30
N LYS A 294 9.27 -27.74 -9.14
CA LYS A 294 10.69 -27.94 -9.45
C LYS A 294 11.38 -28.73 -8.34
N ASN A 295 10.98 -28.46 -7.10
CA ASN A 295 11.58 -29.06 -5.94
C ASN A 295 10.82 -30.35 -5.60
N LYS A 296 11.58 -31.44 -5.57
CA LYS A 296 11.05 -32.79 -5.37
C LYS A 296 11.24 -33.27 -3.92
N ASP A 297 11.66 -32.39 -3.01
CA ASP A 297 11.71 -32.74 -1.59
C ASP A 297 10.29 -33.00 -1.03
N PRO A 298 10.13 -33.94 -0.09
CA PRO A 298 8.81 -34.34 0.43
C PRO A 298 7.99 -33.18 1.01
N VAL A 299 8.64 -32.21 1.67
CA VAL A 299 7.95 -31.06 2.28
C VAL A 299 7.40 -30.14 1.20
N SER A 300 8.18 -29.87 0.16
CA SER A 300 7.72 -29.07 -0.98
C SER A 300 6.60 -29.77 -1.76
N VAL A 301 6.69 -31.10 -1.93
CA VAL A 301 5.63 -31.90 -2.55
C VAL A 301 4.34 -31.84 -1.73
N GLN A 302 4.43 -31.99 -0.40
CA GLN A 302 3.29 -31.89 0.50
C GLN A 302 2.62 -30.50 0.42
N HIS A 303 3.42 -29.42 0.45
CA HIS A 303 2.89 -28.07 0.27
C HIS A 303 2.15 -27.90 -1.05
N PHE A 304 2.67 -28.50 -2.13
CA PHE A 304 2.02 -28.41 -3.43
C PHE A 304 0.73 -29.24 -3.50
N ILE A 305 0.68 -30.42 -2.89
CA ILE A 305 -0.56 -31.21 -2.74
C ILE A 305 -1.62 -30.43 -1.96
N ALA A 306 -1.23 -29.78 -0.85
CA ALA A 306 -2.13 -28.93 -0.08
C ALA A 306 -2.66 -27.73 -0.90
N GLU A 307 -1.81 -27.12 -1.74
CA GLU A 307 -2.22 -26.07 -2.68
C GLU A 307 -3.28 -26.58 -3.67
N ILE A 308 -3.03 -27.72 -4.33
CA ILE A 308 -3.98 -28.34 -5.27
C ILE A 308 -5.30 -28.68 -4.57
N SER A 309 -5.23 -29.25 -3.37
CA SER A 309 -6.40 -29.62 -2.58
C SER A 309 -7.24 -28.40 -2.18
N LEU A 310 -6.60 -27.25 -1.98
CA LEU A 310 -7.30 -26.00 -1.74
C LEU A 310 -7.98 -25.48 -3.01
N MET A 311 -7.28 -25.49 -4.15
CA MET A 311 -7.84 -25.10 -5.43
C MET A 311 -9.05 -25.96 -5.82
N ALA A 312 -9.02 -27.26 -5.49
CA ALA A 312 -10.09 -28.20 -5.74
C ALA A 312 -11.41 -27.86 -5.02
N LYS A 313 -11.34 -27.05 -3.94
CA LYS A 313 -12.50 -26.58 -3.16
C LYS A 313 -13.06 -25.26 -3.66
N MET A 314 -12.46 -24.67 -4.70
CA MET A 314 -12.83 -23.34 -5.18
C MET A 314 -13.65 -23.41 -6.46
N GLU A 315 -14.77 -22.71 -6.45
CA GLU A 315 -15.64 -22.52 -7.60
C GLU A 315 -16.08 -21.06 -7.65
N SER A 316 -15.33 -20.26 -8.41
CA SER A 316 -15.61 -18.84 -8.59
C SER A 316 -15.20 -18.41 -9.99
N PRO A 317 -15.98 -17.56 -10.69
CA PRO A 317 -15.61 -17.03 -11.99
C PRO A 317 -14.45 -16.03 -11.95
N TYR A 318 -13.93 -15.68 -10.75
CA TYR A 318 -12.85 -14.72 -10.51
C TYR A 318 -11.57 -15.38 -9.93
N ILE A 319 -11.55 -16.70 -9.83
CA ILE A 319 -10.43 -17.51 -9.37
C ILE A 319 -10.16 -18.55 -10.44
N VAL A 320 -8.89 -18.73 -10.82
CA VAL A 320 -8.53 -19.71 -11.85
C VAL A 320 -8.93 -21.12 -11.43
N LYS A 321 -9.73 -21.78 -12.28
CA LYS A 321 -10.33 -23.07 -12.01
C LYS A 321 -9.32 -24.22 -12.15
N LEU A 322 -9.33 -25.11 -11.16
CA LEU A 322 -8.68 -26.42 -11.27
C LEU A 322 -9.47 -27.31 -12.24
N VAL A 323 -8.79 -27.78 -13.28
CA VAL A 323 -9.32 -28.81 -14.21
C VAL A 323 -9.10 -30.20 -13.62
N GLY A 324 -7.95 -30.42 -12.98
CA GLY A 324 -7.65 -31.64 -12.24
C GLY A 324 -6.18 -31.74 -11.85
N ALA A 325 -5.77 -32.92 -11.40
CA ALA A 325 -4.38 -33.22 -11.05
C ALA A 325 -3.90 -34.52 -11.71
N SER A 326 -2.63 -34.56 -12.11
CA SER A 326 -2.02 -35.69 -12.82
C SER A 326 -0.79 -36.15 -12.06
N TRP A 327 -0.68 -37.45 -11.76
CA TRP A 327 0.53 -38.02 -11.15
C TRP A 327 0.61 -39.53 -11.40
N THR A 328 1.84 -40.02 -11.53
CA THR A 328 2.17 -41.46 -11.43
C THR A 328 2.74 -41.80 -10.06
N ARG A 329 3.51 -40.87 -9.47
CA ARG A 329 4.03 -40.90 -8.11
C ARG A 329 3.77 -39.55 -7.45
N PRO A 330 3.65 -39.47 -6.11
CA PRO A 330 3.44 -38.21 -5.39
C PRO A 330 4.39 -37.08 -5.81
N ILE A 331 5.66 -37.41 -6.00
CA ILE A 331 6.75 -36.50 -6.38
C ILE A 331 6.65 -35.94 -7.80
N ASP A 332 5.79 -36.55 -8.63
CA ASP A 332 5.54 -36.16 -10.01
C ASP A 332 4.16 -35.52 -10.18
N ILE A 333 3.52 -35.07 -9.09
CA ILE A 333 2.21 -34.43 -9.15
C ILE A 333 2.25 -33.12 -9.92
N GLU A 334 1.24 -32.94 -10.77
CA GLU A 334 1.01 -31.78 -11.61
C GLU A 334 -0.39 -31.23 -11.35
N ALA A 335 -0.51 -29.91 -11.20
CA ALA A 335 -1.80 -29.23 -11.17
C ALA A 335 -2.18 -28.81 -12.59
N VAL A 336 -3.38 -29.16 -13.03
CA VAL A 336 -3.89 -28.78 -14.36
C VAL A 336 -5.04 -27.81 -14.17
N VAL A 337 -4.90 -26.62 -14.74
CA VAL A 337 -5.83 -25.50 -14.59
C VAL A 337 -6.24 -24.96 -15.95
N GLU A 338 -7.32 -24.18 -15.99
CA GLU A 338 -7.72 -23.50 -17.21
C GLU A 338 -6.60 -22.57 -17.74
N TYR A 339 -6.50 -22.46 -19.06
CA TYR A 339 -5.49 -21.63 -19.69
C TYR A 339 -6.01 -20.20 -19.90
N MET A 340 -5.28 -19.24 -19.33
CA MET A 340 -5.57 -17.80 -19.44
C MET A 340 -4.70 -17.21 -20.56
N ASP A 341 -5.33 -16.89 -21.68
CA ASP A 341 -4.65 -16.64 -22.96
C ASP A 341 -4.00 -15.26 -23.10
N LEU A 342 -4.41 -14.29 -22.28
CA LEU A 342 -3.79 -12.96 -22.22
C LEU A 342 -2.64 -12.87 -21.19
N GLY A 343 -2.36 -13.94 -20.46
CA GLY A 343 -1.25 -14.03 -19.52
C GLY A 343 -1.43 -13.16 -18.27
N ASP A 344 -0.32 -12.81 -17.62
CA ASP A 344 -0.35 -12.06 -16.36
C ASP A 344 -0.51 -10.55 -16.55
N LEU A 345 -1.23 -9.89 -15.64
CA LEU A 345 -1.54 -8.47 -15.69
C LEU A 345 -0.27 -7.61 -15.76
N ARG A 346 0.82 -7.97 -15.06
CA ARG A 346 2.07 -7.20 -15.13
C ARG A 346 2.64 -7.20 -16.54
N THR A 347 2.69 -8.35 -17.19
CA THR A 347 3.17 -8.47 -18.57
C THR A 347 2.21 -7.78 -19.52
N TYR A 348 0.90 -7.93 -19.32
CA TYR A 348 -0.13 -7.28 -20.13
C TYR A 348 -0.01 -5.75 -20.11
N LEU A 349 0.12 -5.15 -18.91
CA LEU A 349 0.35 -3.71 -18.74
C LEU A 349 1.66 -3.22 -19.36
N ALA A 350 2.69 -4.07 -19.38
CA ALA A 350 3.98 -3.71 -19.97
C ALA A 350 3.96 -3.72 -21.51
N THR A 351 3.04 -4.46 -22.13
CA THR A 351 2.97 -4.66 -23.58
C THR A 351 1.81 -3.94 -24.25
N HIS A 352 0.85 -3.42 -23.49
CA HIS A 352 -0.31 -2.70 -24.00
C HIS A 352 -0.25 -1.21 -23.63
N THR A 353 -0.68 -0.38 -24.57
CA THR A 353 -0.83 1.07 -24.35
C THR A 353 -2.13 1.38 -23.61
N ALA A 354 -2.22 2.58 -23.02
CA ALA A 354 -3.44 3.04 -22.34
C ALA A 354 -4.68 3.12 -23.25
N THR A 355 -4.51 3.20 -24.57
CA THR A 355 -5.62 3.14 -25.54
C THR A 355 -6.07 1.71 -25.81
N GLN A 356 -5.15 0.73 -25.74
CA GLN A 356 -5.45 -0.70 -25.91
C GLN A 356 -6.02 -1.32 -24.64
N PHE A 357 -5.71 -0.78 -23.47
CA PHE A 357 -6.29 -1.17 -22.19
C PHE A 357 -6.77 0.08 -21.45
N PRO A 358 -7.94 0.63 -21.81
CA PRO A 358 -8.47 1.87 -21.24
C PRO A 358 -8.92 1.69 -19.78
N TRP A 359 -9.05 2.79 -19.04
CA TRP A 359 -9.45 2.74 -17.62
C TRP A 359 -10.78 2.00 -17.39
N SER A 360 -11.73 2.06 -18.32
CA SER A 360 -12.95 1.24 -18.22
C SER A 360 -12.63 -0.25 -17.97
N ASP A 361 -11.65 -0.79 -18.69
CA ASP A 361 -11.29 -2.20 -18.63
C ASP A 361 -10.40 -2.48 -17.42
N LYS A 362 -9.55 -1.52 -17.04
CA LYS A 362 -8.78 -1.53 -15.80
C LYS A 362 -9.68 -1.60 -14.56
N ALA A 363 -10.80 -0.86 -14.57
CA ALA A 363 -11.77 -0.86 -13.49
C ALA A 363 -12.51 -2.20 -13.38
N LEU A 364 -12.87 -2.82 -14.51
CA LEU A 364 -13.45 -4.18 -14.53
C LEU A 364 -12.46 -5.22 -13.99
N CYS A 365 -11.17 -5.08 -14.33
CA CYS A 365 -10.10 -5.92 -13.79
C CYS A 365 -10.02 -5.79 -12.26
N VAL A 366 -9.99 -4.56 -11.73
CA VAL A 366 -9.99 -4.31 -10.27
C VAL A 366 -11.25 -4.87 -9.61
N GLN A 367 -12.42 -4.71 -10.22
CA GLN A 367 -13.67 -5.26 -9.70
C GLN A 367 -13.59 -6.79 -9.59
N SER A 368 -13.06 -7.46 -10.61
CA SER A 368 -12.89 -8.91 -10.63
C SER A 368 -11.93 -9.40 -9.53
N ILE A 369 -10.81 -8.70 -9.34
CA ILE A 369 -9.87 -8.97 -8.25
C ILE A 369 -10.57 -8.85 -6.89
N VAL A 370 -11.36 -7.79 -6.67
CA VAL A 370 -12.11 -7.60 -5.42
C VAL A 370 -13.11 -8.73 -5.21
N PHE A 371 -13.84 -9.16 -6.24
CA PHE A 371 -14.78 -10.27 -6.13
C PHE A 371 -14.08 -11.61 -5.84
N GLY A 372 -12.93 -11.87 -6.45
CA GLY A 372 -12.08 -13.01 -6.10
C GLY A 372 -11.66 -12.99 -4.63
N LEU A 373 -11.21 -11.83 -4.12
CA LEU A 373 -10.82 -11.69 -2.71
C LEU A 373 -12.00 -11.86 -1.74
N VAL A 374 -13.16 -11.29 -2.05
CA VAL A 374 -14.38 -11.47 -1.26
C VAL A 374 -14.74 -12.96 -1.19
N TYR A 375 -14.72 -13.66 -2.32
CA TYR A 375 -14.97 -15.10 -2.37
C TYR A 375 -13.99 -15.90 -1.50
N LEU A 376 -12.70 -15.58 -1.51
CA LEU A 376 -11.72 -16.26 -0.64
C LEU A 376 -12.02 -16.02 0.85
N HIS A 377 -12.47 -14.82 1.19
CA HIS A 377 -12.80 -14.46 2.56
C HIS A 377 -14.12 -15.05 3.07
N THR A 378 -14.97 -15.62 2.20
CA THR A 378 -16.21 -16.30 2.63
C THR A 378 -15.99 -17.73 3.13
N PHE A 379 -14.80 -18.29 2.96
CA PHE A 379 -14.47 -19.62 3.50
C PHE A 379 -14.44 -19.60 5.04
N ASP A 380 -14.65 -20.77 5.65
CA ASP A 380 -14.47 -20.98 7.09
C ASP A 380 -13.39 -22.04 7.35
N PRO A 381 -12.20 -21.65 7.88
CA PRO A 381 -11.79 -20.28 8.17
C PRO A 381 -11.52 -19.45 6.89
N PRO A 382 -11.58 -18.11 6.96
CA PRO A 382 -11.31 -17.24 5.80
C PRO A 382 -9.92 -17.49 5.19
N ILE A 383 -9.87 -17.60 3.86
CA ILE A 383 -8.62 -17.83 3.13
C ILE A 383 -7.96 -16.50 2.82
N ILE A 384 -6.73 -16.30 3.30
CA ILE A 384 -5.93 -15.11 3.00
C ILE A 384 -4.93 -15.47 1.89
N HIS A 385 -4.98 -14.76 0.77
CA HIS A 385 -4.13 -15.02 -0.41
C HIS A 385 -2.61 -14.84 -0.16
N ARG A 386 -2.23 -13.86 0.65
CA ARG A 386 -0.85 -13.52 1.11
C ARG A 386 0.17 -13.09 0.04
N ASP A 387 -0.02 -13.44 -1.23
CA ASP A 387 0.89 -13.06 -2.33
C ASP A 387 0.15 -12.35 -3.49
N LEU A 388 -0.79 -11.46 -3.15
CA LEU A 388 -1.54 -10.73 -4.17
C LEU A 388 -0.64 -9.68 -4.85
N LYS A 389 -0.39 -9.87 -6.15
CA LYS A 389 0.43 -8.98 -6.99
C LYS A 389 0.01 -9.10 -8.46
N SER A 390 0.41 -8.15 -9.31
CA SER A 390 0.03 -8.15 -10.74
C SER A 390 0.56 -9.33 -11.56
N LYS A 391 1.59 -10.04 -11.09
CA LYS A 391 2.02 -11.32 -11.71
C LYS A 391 1.07 -12.49 -11.44
N ASN A 392 0.24 -12.35 -10.42
CA ASN A 392 -0.68 -13.36 -9.89
C ASN A 392 -2.12 -13.03 -10.29
N ILE A 393 -2.30 -12.11 -11.24
CA ILE A 393 -3.59 -11.88 -11.88
C ILE A 393 -3.45 -12.29 -13.32
N LEU A 394 -4.28 -13.23 -13.75
CA LEU A 394 -4.32 -13.68 -15.13
C LEU A 394 -5.54 -13.10 -15.84
N LEU A 395 -5.40 -12.88 -17.14
CA LEU A 395 -6.42 -12.28 -17.98
C LEU A 395 -6.89 -13.29 -19.03
N ASP A 396 -8.19 -13.28 -19.32
CA ASP A 396 -8.83 -14.11 -20.35
C ASP A 396 -9.50 -13.22 -21.40
N ALA A 397 -9.20 -13.45 -22.68
CA ALA A 397 -9.78 -12.72 -23.79
C ALA A 397 -11.28 -12.98 -23.97
N HIS A 398 -11.76 -14.17 -23.57
CA HIS A 398 -13.15 -14.56 -23.72
C HIS A 398 -14.07 -13.86 -22.72
N ARG A 399 -13.52 -13.42 -21.58
CA ARG A 399 -14.23 -12.69 -20.52
C ARG A 399 -13.69 -11.25 -20.45
N ARG A 400 -14.02 -10.41 -21.44
CA ARG A 400 -13.54 -9.02 -21.53
C ARG A 400 -13.61 -8.30 -20.18
N GLY A 401 -12.45 -7.86 -19.67
CA GLY A 401 -12.35 -7.11 -18.42
C GLY A 401 -12.39 -7.95 -17.14
N VAL A 402 -12.50 -9.28 -17.24
CA VAL A 402 -12.43 -10.17 -16.08
C VAL A 402 -10.97 -10.55 -15.85
N ALA A 403 -10.52 -10.28 -14.64
CA ALA A 403 -9.18 -10.60 -14.18
C ALA A 403 -9.30 -11.64 -13.08
N ASP A 404 -8.70 -12.80 -13.31
CA ASP A 404 -8.77 -13.91 -12.37
C ASP A 404 -7.54 -13.88 -11.48
N VAL A 405 -7.79 -14.04 -10.18
CA VAL A 405 -6.70 -14.19 -9.22
C VAL A 405 -6.13 -15.60 -9.38
N HIS A 406 -4.86 -15.67 -9.75
CA HIS A 406 -4.11 -16.91 -9.92
C HIS A 406 -2.93 -16.96 -8.96
N GLU A 407 -2.72 -18.11 -8.34
CA GLU A 407 -1.65 -18.40 -7.37
C GLU A 407 -1.98 -18.00 -5.92
N ILE A 408 -2.77 -18.84 -5.24
CA ILE A 408 -2.93 -18.80 -3.78
C ILE A 408 -1.70 -19.43 -3.15
N LEU A 409 -0.71 -18.59 -2.86
CA LEU A 409 0.51 -19.04 -2.24
C LEU A 409 0.33 -19.16 -0.72
N LEU A 410 -0.04 -20.35 -0.23
CA LEU A 410 0.07 -20.69 1.18
C LEU A 410 1.54 -20.98 1.53
N LEU A 411 2.33 -19.94 1.77
CA LEU A 411 3.55 -20.10 2.56
C LEU A 411 3.31 -19.71 4.02
N HIS A 412 3.50 -20.74 4.86
CA HIS A 412 3.52 -20.83 6.32
C HIS A 412 2.21 -20.61 7.10
N HIS A 413 1.68 -21.73 7.61
CA HIS A 413 0.62 -21.85 8.62
C HIS A 413 -0.79 -21.49 8.15
N ILE A 414 -1.50 -22.53 7.69
CA ILE A 414 -2.83 -22.82 8.24
C ILE A 414 -2.59 -23.11 9.74
N MET A 415 -2.52 -22.06 10.55
CA MET A 415 -3.16 -22.18 11.86
C MET A 415 -4.60 -21.77 11.58
N ALA A 416 -5.49 -22.75 11.54
CA ALA A 416 -6.86 -22.52 11.95
C ALA A 416 -6.77 -22.02 13.41
N GLY A 417 -6.57 -20.72 13.56
CA GLY A 417 -6.65 -20.03 14.83
C GLY A 417 -8.11 -20.05 15.22
N ARG A 418 -8.46 -20.96 16.14
CA ARG A 418 -9.68 -20.87 16.92
C ARG A 418 -9.85 -19.42 17.37
N CYS A 419 -10.90 -18.74 16.90
CA CYS A 419 -11.51 -17.68 17.71
C CYS A 419 -12.09 -18.38 18.94
N VAL A 420 -11.28 -18.48 19.99
CA VAL A 420 -11.80 -18.68 21.34
C VAL A 420 -12.66 -17.46 21.63
N HIS A 421 -13.90 -17.75 22.02
CA HIS A 421 -14.92 -16.78 22.42
C HIS A 421 -14.32 -15.69 23.33
N ALA A 422 -14.53 -14.42 22.96
CA ALA A 422 -14.79 -13.39 23.95
C ALA A 422 -16.29 -13.16 23.91
N GLU A 423 -16.99 -14.03 24.64
CA GLU A 423 -18.41 -13.92 24.93
C GLU A 423 -18.63 -12.63 25.72
N LEU A 424 -19.49 -11.76 25.19
CA LEU A 424 -20.05 -10.64 25.93
C LEU A 424 -21.08 -11.23 26.90
N ASP A 425 -20.63 -11.64 28.09
CA ASP A 425 -21.54 -11.91 29.20
C ASP A 425 -21.81 -10.60 29.94
N GLU A 426 -22.93 -10.00 29.58
CA GLU A 426 -23.66 -9.02 30.38
C GLU A 426 -24.57 -9.77 31.37
N HIS A 427 -24.51 -9.38 32.64
CA HIS A 427 -25.48 -9.59 33.74
C HIS A 427 -25.46 -10.89 34.56
N SER A 428 -24.93 -10.79 35.79
CA SER A 428 -25.59 -11.20 37.05
C SER A 428 -24.68 -10.87 38.25
N THR A 429 -24.90 -9.76 38.96
CA THR A 429 -25.57 -9.70 40.28
C THR A 429 -24.88 -10.40 41.47
N TYR A 430 -24.60 -9.59 42.50
CA TYR A 430 -24.57 -9.84 43.96
C TYR A 430 -23.83 -11.07 44.52
N ASP A 431 -22.83 -10.87 45.39
CA ASP A 431 -23.01 -10.95 46.86
C ASP A 431 -21.67 -10.90 47.65
N ILE A 432 -21.71 -10.10 48.73
CA ILE A 432 -20.81 -9.88 49.89
C ILE A 432 -19.51 -9.09 49.67
#